data_AF-A0A2E0XEZ5-F1
#
_entry.id   AF-A0A2E0XEZ5-F1
#
_cell.length_a   1.000
_cell.length_b   1.000
_cell.length_c   1.000
_cell.angle_alpha   90.00
_cell.angle_beta   90.00
_cell.angle_gamma   90.00
#
_symmetry.space_group_name_H-M   'P 1'
#
loop_
_entity.id
_entity.type
_entity.pdbx_description
1 polymer ?
#
loop_
_entity_poly.entity_id
_entity_poly.type
_entity_poly.pdbx_seq_one_letter_code
_entity_poly.pdbx_strand_id
1 'polypeptide(L)'
;MLGSAVAVFGLGAIGQKMVVQQAKLQGAGLLFASDPISIRRQMAAKHGADVVIDPTTDNDGELIRDQTNNAGVDVSIEVSANYAGLNEAIRTTGYAGRIVSAAYYVGHSTLLSLEG
;
A
#
# COMPACT_ATOMS: atom_id res chain seq x y z
N MET A 1 -5.11 -4.59 -14.45
CA MET A 1 -4.22 -3.63 -13.77
C MET A 1 -3.65 -2.58 -14.72
N LEU A 2 -3.89 -2.65 -16.04
CA LEU A 2 -3.47 -1.60 -16.96
C LEU A 2 -4.12 -0.27 -16.58
N GLY A 3 -3.30 0.71 -16.18
CA GLY A 3 -3.75 2.04 -15.79
C GLY A 3 -4.40 2.17 -14.40
N SER A 4 -4.49 1.08 -13.63
CA SER A 4 -5.05 1.11 -12.27
C SER A 4 -4.08 1.71 -11.26
N ALA A 5 -4.62 2.37 -10.23
CA ALA A 5 -3.85 2.84 -9.08
C ALA A 5 -3.73 1.70 -8.06
N VAL A 6 -2.50 1.45 -7.59
CA VAL A 6 -2.18 0.35 -6.67
C VAL A 6 -1.41 0.90 -5.47
N ALA A 7 -1.84 0.56 -4.26
CA ALA A 7 -1.09 0.85 -3.04
C ALA A 7 -0.54 -0.44 -2.42
N VAL A 8 0.69 -0.37 -1.93
CA VAL A 8 1.38 -1.49 -1.27
C VAL A 8 1.81 -1.05 0.12
N PHE A 9 1.32 -1.73 1.14
CA PHE A 9 1.64 -1.47 2.53
C PHE A 9 2.52 -2.60 3.06
N GLY A 10 3.76 -2.26 3.44
CA GLY A 10 4.78 -3.22 3.87
C GLY A 10 5.69 -3.69 2.73
N LEU A 11 6.87 -3.09 2.65
CA LEU A 11 7.90 -3.36 1.63
C LEU A 11 8.93 -4.38 2.13
N GLY A 12 8.45 -5.50 2.67
CA GLY A 12 9.30 -6.66 2.96
C GLY A 12 9.89 -7.30 1.70
N ALA A 13 10.59 -8.44 1.84
CA ALA A 13 11.15 -9.17 0.69
C ALA A 13 10.08 -9.52 -0.36
N ILE A 14 8.87 -9.89 0.10
CA ILE A 14 7.70 -10.17 -0.74
C ILE A 14 7.15 -8.86 -1.34
N GLY A 15 6.95 -7.82 -0.54
CA GLY A 15 6.41 -6.53 -1.01
C GLY A 15 7.24 -5.91 -2.13
N GLN A 16 8.57 -5.90 -2.00
CA GLN A 16 9.45 -5.32 -3.02
C GLN A 16 9.55 -6.17 -4.30
N LYS A 17 9.73 -7.49 -4.17
CA LYS A 17 10.01 -8.36 -5.32
C LYS A 17 8.74 -8.83 -6.03
N MET A 18 7.71 -9.20 -5.27
CA MET A 18 6.48 -9.77 -5.81
C MET A 18 5.41 -8.73 -6.04
N VAL A 19 5.32 -7.66 -5.24
CA VAL A 19 4.21 -6.71 -5.39
C VAL A 19 4.62 -5.53 -6.26
N VAL A 20 5.70 -4.82 -5.90
CA VAL A 20 6.12 -3.62 -6.63
C VAL A 20 6.53 -3.94 -8.08
N GLN A 21 7.44 -4.91 -8.28
CA GLN A 21 7.86 -5.27 -9.63
C GLN A 21 6.73 -5.92 -10.46
N GLN A 22 5.90 -6.76 -9.86
CA GLN A 22 4.83 -7.43 -10.61
C GLN A 22 3.70 -6.47 -10.96
N ALA A 23 3.36 -5.53 -10.07
CA ALA A 23 2.43 -4.45 -10.39
C ALA A 23 2.94 -3.60 -11.57
N LYS A 24 4.24 -3.30 -11.62
CA LYS A 24 4.84 -2.58 -12.76
C LYS A 24 4.81 -3.42 -14.04
N LEU A 25 5.14 -4.70 -13.99
CA LEU A 25 5.07 -5.63 -15.12
C LEU A 25 3.64 -5.81 -15.65
N GLN A 26 2.64 -5.75 -14.77
CA GLN A 26 1.21 -5.81 -15.11
C GLN A 26 0.67 -4.47 -15.66
N GLY A 27 1.50 -3.43 -15.72
CA GLY A 27 1.17 -2.12 -16.27
C GLY A 27 0.35 -1.23 -15.33
N ALA A 28 0.56 -1.32 -14.02
CA ALA A 28 0.00 -0.38 -13.06
C ALA A 28 0.36 1.07 -13.46
N GLY A 29 -0.63 1.95 -13.46
CA GLY A 29 -0.46 3.35 -13.86
C GLY A 29 0.19 4.19 -12.76
N LEU A 30 -0.26 3.99 -11.52
CA LEU A 30 0.22 4.68 -10.33
C LEU A 30 0.48 3.66 -9.22
N LEU A 31 1.73 3.55 -8.78
CA LEU A 31 2.14 2.62 -7.74
C LEU A 31 2.64 3.34 -6.49
N PHE A 32 1.87 3.23 -5.42
CA PHE A 32 2.19 3.76 -4.09
C PHE A 32 2.79 2.66 -3.22
N ALA A 33 3.84 2.99 -2.47
CA ALA A 33 4.59 2.04 -1.67
C ALA A 33 4.89 2.62 -0.28
N SER A 34 4.22 2.11 0.76
CA SER A 34 4.33 2.57 2.15
C SER A 34 5.14 1.58 3.00
N ASP A 35 6.21 2.05 3.65
CA ASP A 35 6.98 1.27 4.66
C ASP A 35 7.78 2.21 5.58
N PRO A 36 7.81 1.96 6.91
CA PRO A 36 8.55 2.81 7.85
C PRO A 36 10.08 2.76 7.66
N ILE A 37 10.61 1.72 7.03
CA ILE A 37 12.06 1.53 6.88
C ILE A 37 12.52 2.17 5.58
N SER A 38 13.32 3.24 5.71
CA SER A 38 13.86 4.03 4.60
C SER A 38 14.61 3.22 3.53
N ILE A 39 15.37 2.18 3.93
CA ILE A 39 16.09 1.34 2.96
C ILE A 39 15.15 0.52 2.08
N ARG A 40 13.98 0.12 2.62
CA ARG A 40 12.96 -0.61 1.86
C ARG A 40 12.24 0.31 0.88
N ARG A 41 11.96 1.55 1.29
CA ARG A 41 11.41 2.60 0.41
C ARG A 41 12.33 2.91 -0.77
N GLN A 42 13.63 3.10 -0.51
CA GLN A 42 14.60 3.34 -1.59
C GLN A 42 14.66 2.19 -2.60
N MET A 43 14.56 0.95 -2.12
CA MET A 43 14.50 -0.20 -3.01
C MET A 43 13.19 -0.22 -3.81
N ALA A 44 12.04 0.08 -3.20
CA ALA A 44 10.77 0.15 -3.94
C ALA A 44 10.79 1.22 -5.04
N ALA A 45 11.36 2.40 -4.78
CA ALA A 45 11.57 3.42 -5.80
C ALA A 45 12.44 2.89 -6.96
N LYS A 46 13.53 2.17 -6.66
CA LYS A 46 14.38 1.53 -7.68
C LYS A 46 13.65 0.44 -8.48
N HIS A 47 12.69 -0.25 -7.87
CA HIS A 47 11.90 -1.29 -8.52
C HIS A 47 10.71 -0.73 -9.32
N GLY A 48 10.50 0.58 -9.34
CA GLY A 48 9.48 1.24 -10.15
C GLY A 48 8.21 1.66 -9.42
N ALA A 49 8.25 1.79 -8.09
CA ALA A 49 7.23 2.52 -7.35
C ALA A 49 7.28 4.01 -7.74
N ASP A 50 6.13 4.57 -8.08
CA ASP A 50 6.02 5.97 -8.52
C ASP A 50 6.03 6.92 -7.31
N VAL A 51 5.43 6.47 -6.20
CA VAL A 51 5.40 7.22 -4.93
C VAL A 51 5.79 6.30 -3.78
N VAL A 52 6.72 6.74 -2.95
CA VAL A 52 7.12 6.05 -1.72
C VAL A 52 6.73 6.89 -0.51
N ILE A 53 6.06 6.27 0.45
CA ILE A 53 5.42 6.96 1.59
C ILE A 53 6.01 6.42 2.89
N ASP A 54 6.31 7.32 3.84
CA ASP A 54 6.64 6.93 5.21
C ASP A 54 5.41 6.99 6.11
N PRO A 55 4.86 5.85 6.57
CA PRO A 55 3.69 5.85 7.44
C PRO A 55 3.96 6.44 8.84
N THR A 56 5.21 6.78 9.18
CA THR A 56 5.56 7.43 10.46
C THR A 56 5.58 8.96 10.39
N THR A 57 5.73 9.53 9.20
CA THR A 57 5.79 10.99 9.01
C THR A 57 4.68 11.51 8.09
N ASP A 58 4.19 10.66 7.20
CA ASP A 58 3.23 11.02 6.16
C ASP A 58 1.86 10.38 6.45
N ASN A 59 0.80 11.04 6.01
CA ASN A 59 -0.56 10.50 6.05
C ASN A 59 -0.86 9.77 4.73
N ASP A 60 -0.73 8.43 4.74
CA ASP A 60 -0.95 7.56 3.58
C ASP A 60 -2.29 7.84 2.88
N GLY A 61 -3.35 8.06 3.67
CA GLY A 61 -4.70 8.37 3.19
C GLY A 61 -4.79 9.66 2.38
N GLU A 62 -4.20 10.74 2.88
CA GLU A 62 -4.23 12.05 2.23
C GLU A 62 -3.39 12.07 0.96
N LEU A 63 -2.15 11.55 1.01
CA LEU A 63 -1.26 11.52 -0.15
C LEU A 63 -1.82 10.71 -1.31
N ILE A 64 -2.42 9.56 -1.01
CA ILE A 64 -3.04 8.73 -2.04
C ILE A 64 -4.25 9.43 -2.62
N ARG A 65 -5.09 10.07 -1.80
CA ARG A 65 -6.27 10.81 -2.30
C ARG A 65 -5.89 12.01 -3.16
N ASP A 66 -4.90 12.80 -2.76
CA ASP A 66 -4.43 13.95 -3.53
C ASP A 66 -3.92 13.52 -4.91
N GLN A 67 -3.19 12.40 -4.99
CA GLN A 67 -2.64 11.89 -6.24
C GLN A 67 -3.65 11.12 -7.10
N THR A 68 -4.80 10.73 -6.53
CA THR A 68 -5.86 9.97 -7.22
C THR A 68 -7.12 10.80 -7.45
N ASN A 69 -7.06 12.14 -7.35
CA ASN A 69 -8.22 13.04 -7.46
C ASN A 69 -9.38 12.63 -6.53
N ASN A 70 -9.05 12.23 -5.30
CA ASN A 70 -9.97 11.78 -4.26
C ASN A 70 -10.73 10.47 -4.58
N ALA A 71 -10.32 9.72 -5.62
CA ALA A 71 -10.92 8.44 -5.97
C ALA A 71 -10.41 7.28 -5.09
N GLY A 72 -9.18 7.39 -4.57
CA GLY A 72 -8.49 6.29 -3.87
C GLY A 72 -7.83 5.31 -4.85
N VAL A 73 -7.25 4.23 -4.32
CA VAL A 73 -6.64 3.16 -5.15
C VAL A 73 -7.62 2.06 -5.51
N ASP A 74 -7.47 1.49 -6.70
CA ASP A 74 -8.28 0.34 -7.15
C ASP A 74 -7.89 -0.94 -6.42
N VAL A 75 -6.60 -1.09 -6.08
CA VAL A 75 -6.08 -2.28 -5.41
C VAL A 75 -5.12 -1.88 -4.30
N SER A 76 -5.41 -2.31 -3.08
CA SER A 76 -4.49 -2.20 -1.94
C SER A 76 -3.95 -3.57 -1.57
N ILE A 77 -2.64 -3.68 -1.41
CA ILE A 77 -1.96 -4.92 -1.07
C ILE A 77 -1.21 -4.72 0.24
N GLU A 78 -1.62 -5.45 1.27
CA GLU A 78 -1.02 -5.40 2.59
C GLU A 78 -0.17 -6.66 2.81
N VAL A 79 1.09 -6.47 3.18
CA VAL A 79 2.09 -7.54 3.39
C VAL A 79 2.88 -7.33 4.70
N SER A 80 2.55 -6.29 5.46
CA SER A 80 3.24 -5.88 6.69
C SER A 80 2.94 -6.74 7.91
N ALA A 81 1.81 -7.46 7.92
CA ALA A 81 1.24 -8.19 9.05
C ALA A 81 0.91 -7.28 10.25
N ASN A 82 0.73 -5.98 10.00
CA ASN A 82 0.39 -4.99 11.01
C ASN A 82 -1.03 -4.46 10.78
N TYR A 83 -1.84 -4.43 11.84
CA TYR A 83 -3.22 -3.94 11.79
C TYR A 83 -3.31 -2.45 11.38
N ALA A 84 -2.31 -1.64 11.72
CA ALA A 84 -2.25 -0.24 11.29
C ALA A 84 -2.13 -0.12 9.76
N GLY A 85 -1.31 -0.97 9.13
CA GLY A 85 -1.15 -1.02 7.68
C GLY A 85 -2.43 -1.50 6.97
N LEU A 86 -3.15 -2.45 7.58
CA LEU A 86 -4.45 -2.87 7.07
C LEU A 86 -5.49 -1.75 7.14
N ASN A 87 -5.49 -0.97 8.22
CA ASN A 87 -6.44 0.14 8.36
C ASN A 87 -6.18 1.24 7.32
N GLU A 88 -4.92 1.57 7.06
CA GLU A 88 -4.57 2.47 5.94
C GLU A 88 -4.93 1.87 4.58
N ALA A 89 -4.71 0.57 4.37
CA ALA A 89 -5.14 -0.11 3.15
C ALA A 89 -6.67 0.02 2.94
N ILE A 90 -7.47 -0.08 3.99
CA ILE A 90 -8.92 0.13 3.91
C ILE A 90 -9.26 1.58 3.57
N ARG A 91 -8.67 2.56 4.28
CA ARG A 91 -8.95 4.00 4.07
C ARG A 91 -8.57 4.52 2.68
N THR A 92 -7.49 3.97 2.12
CA THR A 92 -6.90 4.40 0.85
C THR A 92 -7.56 3.74 -0.35
N THR A 93 -8.21 2.59 -0.15
CA THR A 93 -8.93 1.88 -1.22
C THR A 93 -10.17 2.65 -1.64
N GLY A 94 -10.28 2.88 -2.95
CA GLY A 94 -11.42 3.55 -3.57
C GLY A 94 -12.69 2.72 -3.60
N TYR A 95 -13.77 3.33 -4.09
CA TYR A 95 -15.06 2.67 -4.23
C TYR A 95 -14.97 1.45 -5.16
N ALA A 96 -15.50 0.30 -4.71
CA ALA A 96 -15.38 -0.99 -5.40
C ALA A 96 -13.94 -1.50 -5.62
N GLY A 97 -12.96 -0.94 -4.91
CA GLY A 97 -11.58 -1.42 -4.93
C GLY A 97 -11.39 -2.74 -4.19
N ARG A 98 -10.24 -3.40 -4.42
CA ARG A 98 -9.91 -4.70 -3.84
C ARG A 98 -8.77 -4.57 -2.85
N ILE A 99 -8.99 -5.07 -1.63
CA ILE A 99 -7.95 -5.18 -0.61
C ILE A 99 -7.46 -6.63 -0.58
N VAL A 100 -6.17 -6.82 -0.73
CA VAL A 100 -5.51 -8.13 -0.65
C VAL A 100 -4.57 -8.10 0.55
N SER A 101 -4.92 -8.82 1.62
CA SER A 101 -3.95 -9.09 2.66
C SER A 101 -3.22 -10.39 2.36
N ALA A 102 -1.91 -10.28 2.16
CA ALA A 102 -0.98 -11.39 1.97
C ALA A 102 -0.08 -11.57 3.20
N ALA A 103 -0.51 -11.06 4.36
CA ALA A 103 0.25 -11.06 5.58
C ALA A 103 -0.32 -12.03 6.62
N TYR A 104 0.55 -12.65 7.42
CA TYR A 104 0.14 -13.54 8.50
C TYR A 104 0.06 -12.77 9.81
N TYR A 105 -1.14 -12.35 10.19
CA TYR A 105 -1.39 -11.67 11.46
C TYR A 105 -1.34 -12.69 12.61
N VAL A 106 -0.49 -12.44 13.60
CA VAL A 106 -0.35 -13.28 14.79
C VAL A 106 -0.52 -12.41 16.02
N GLY A 107 -1.64 -12.57 16.75
CA GLY A 107 -1.96 -11.81 17.97
C GLY A 107 -3.43 -11.42 18.10
N HIS A 108 -3.84 -10.98 19.30
CA HIS A 108 -5.21 -10.52 19.59
C HIS A 108 -5.60 -9.31 18.69
N SER A 109 -6.78 -9.37 18.09
CA SER A 109 -7.33 -8.42 17.10
C SER A 109 -7.83 -7.09 17.68
N THR A 110 -7.31 -6.65 18.82
CA THR A 110 -7.86 -5.53 19.62
C THR A 110 -7.60 -4.14 19.02
N LEU A 111 -6.93 -4.02 17.86
CA LEU A 111 -6.53 -2.73 17.26
C LEU A 111 -7.13 -2.47 15.86
N LEU A 112 -8.16 -3.21 15.46
CA LEU A 112 -8.94 -2.90 14.25
C LEU A 112 -10.06 -1.92 14.62
N SER A 113 -9.75 -0.63 14.62
CA SER A 113 -10.77 0.42 14.76
C SER A 113 -11.45 0.63 13.41
N LEU A 114 -12.64 0.05 13.27
CA LEU A 114 -13.57 0.29 12.15
C LEU A 114 -14.52 1.47 12.46
N GLU A 115 -14.34 2.11 13.61
CA GLU A 115 -15.06 3.32 13.98
C GLU A 115 -14.20 4.54 13.61
N GLY A 116 -14.67 5.31 12.62
CA GLY A 116 -14.29 6.71 12.38
C GLY A 116 -13.25 6.94 11.31
#